data_AF-A0A9N9KDA8-F1
#
_entry.id   AF-A0A9N9KDA8-F1
#
_cell.length_a   1.000
_cell.length_b   1.000
_cell.length_c   1.000
_cell.angle_alpha   90.00
_cell.angle_beta   90.00
_cell.angle_gamma   90.00
#
_symmetry.space_group_name_H-M   'P 1'
#
loop_
_entity.id
_entity.type
_entity.pdbx_description
1 polymer ?
#
loop_
_entity_poly.entity_id
_entity_poly.type
_entity_poly.pdbx_seq_one_letter_code
_entity_poly.pdbx_strand_id
1 'polypeptide(L)'
;KKIDIVAQRAEERRKIEEEEKMMKWGKEDQIRKEVELRNRPLTIYKDDVDLNEELKSKERWNDPATTFLTKKEKKKSNQPKYKGPPPPPNRFDIPPGYRWDGV
;
A
#
# COMPACT_ATOMS: atom_id res chain seq x y z
N LYS A 1 -13.85 14.78 49.56
CA LYS A 1 -12.92 14.04 48.68
C LYS A 1 -12.44 15.01 47.61
N LYS A 2 -11.17 15.44 47.62
CA LYS A 2 -10.63 16.30 46.56
C LYS A 2 -10.42 15.43 45.33
N ILE A 3 -11.04 15.82 44.22
CA ILE A 3 -10.87 15.16 42.94
C ILE A 3 -9.56 15.71 42.37
N ASP A 4 -8.57 14.86 42.13
CA ASP A 4 -7.31 15.26 41.50
C ASP A 4 -7.55 15.52 40.01
N ILE A 5 -7.94 16.77 39.70
CA ILE A 5 -8.22 17.26 38.33
C ILE A 5 -7.02 17.04 37.39
N VAL A 6 -5.80 17.05 37.94
CA VAL A 6 -4.56 16.78 37.20
C VAL A 6 -4.47 15.31 36.77
N ALA A 7 -4.89 14.37 37.63
CA ALA A 7 -4.91 12.95 37.31
C ALA A 7 -5.98 12.63 36.27
N GLN A 8 -7.18 13.21 36.38
CA GLN A 8 -8.25 13.04 35.39
C GLN A 8 -7.85 13.56 34.00
N ARG A 9 -7.25 14.76 33.91
CA ARG A 9 -6.73 15.30 32.64
C ARG A 9 -5.59 14.47 32.06
N ALA A 10 -4.78 13.81 32.90
CA ALA A 10 -3.72 12.92 32.43
C ALA A 10 -4.29 11.61 31.86
N GLU A 11 -5.32 11.03 32.49
CA GLU A 11 -6.03 9.86 31.97
C GLU A 11 -6.80 10.16 30.70
N GLU A 12 -7.49 11.30 30.62
CA GLU A 12 -8.18 11.75 29.39
C GLU A 12 -7.20 11.90 28.22
N ARG A 13 -6.03 12.50 28.45
CA ARG A 13 -4.99 12.61 27.41
C ARG A 13 -4.49 11.24 26.93
N ARG A 14 -4.30 10.28 27.83
CA ARG A 14 -3.89 8.92 27.47
C ARG A 14 -4.95 8.20 26.65
N LYS A 15 -6.22 8.32 27.03
CA LYS A 15 -7.35 7.75 26.26
C LYS A 15 -7.44 8.33 24.86
N ILE A 16 -7.32 9.66 24.71
CA ILE A 16 -7.30 10.32 23.40
C ILE A 16 -6.13 9.82 22.55
N GLU A 17 -4.93 9.66 23.13
CA GLU A 17 -3.75 9.15 22.42
C GLU A 17 -3.93 7.69 21.96
N GLU A 18 -4.52 6.83 22.79
CA GLU A 18 -4.85 5.45 22.44
C GLU A 18 -5.91 5.37 21.35
N GLU A 19 -6.97 6.16 21.45
CA GLU A 19 -8.01 6.28 20.43
C GLU A 19 -7.43 6.77 19.10
N GLU A 20 -6.53 7.76 19.13
CA GLU A 20 -5.83 8.23 17.93
C GLU A 20 -4.94 7.14 17.31
N LYS A 21 -4.21 6.38 18.13
CA LYS A 21 -3.38 5.26 17.65
C LYS A 21 -4.23 4.19 16.99
N MET A 22 -5.37 3.85 17.60
CA MET A 22 -6.33 2.89 17.03
C MET A 22 -6.95 3.42 15.74
N MET A 23 -7.25 4.71 15.65
CA MET A 23 -7.79 5.35 14.45
C MET A 23 -6.79 5.45 13.29
N LYS A 24 -5.49 5.56 13.61
CA LYS A 24 -4.37 5.58 12.64
C LYS A 24 -3.98 4.17 12.19
N TRP A 25 -4.24 3.14 13.00
CA TRP A 25 -3.93 1.76 12.67
C TRP A 25 -4.60 1.33 11.35
N GLY A 26 -3.79 0.84 10.41
CA GLY A 26 -4.25 0.42 9.08
C GLY A 26 -4.55 1.55 8.08
N LYS A 27 -4.39 2.83 8.45
CA LYS A 27 -4.58 3.98 7.55
C LYS A 27 -3.29 4.60 7.02
N GLU A 28 -2.12 4.14 7.46
CA GLU A 28 -0.83 4.75 7.07
C GLU A 28 -0.64 4.84 5.56
N ASP A 29 -0.94 3.78 4.81
CA ASP A 29 -0.81 3.79 3.35
C ASP A 29 -1.83 4.70 2.66
N GLN A 30 -3.03 4.87 3.25
CA GLN A 30 -4.02 5.82 2.74
C GLN A 30 -3.54 7.26 2.95
N ILE A 31 -3.03 7.56 4.14
CA ILE A 31 -2.49 8.88 4.48
C ILE A 31 -1.30 9.21 3.58
N ARG A 32 -0.39 8.25 3.32
CA ARG A 32 0.74 8.43 2.41
C ARG A 32 0.28 8.80 0.99
N LYS A 33 -0.67 8.05 0.44
CA LYS A 33 -1.25 8.35 -0.89
C LYS A 33 -1.93 9.71 -0.92
N GLU A 34 -2.66 10.07 0.13
CA GLU A 34 -3.34 11.35 0.23
C GLU A 34 -2.36 12.52 0.26
N VAL A 35 -1.26 12.39 0.99
CA VAL A 35 -0.17 13.38 1.00
C VAL A 35 0.49 13.50 -0.37
N GLU A 36 0.76 12.39 -1.06
CA GLU A 36 1.30 12.43 -2.43
C GLU A 36 0.34 13.13 -3.40
N LEU A 37 -0.96 12.80 -3.35
CA LEU A 37 -1.98 13.41 -4.20
C LEU A 37 -2.16 14.90 -3.93
N ARG A 38 -2.04 15.33 -2.66
CA ARG A 38 -2.11 16.75 -2.28
C ARG A 38 -0.99 17.58 -2.91
N ASN A 39 0.18 16.97 -3.11
CA ASN A 39 1.34 17.65 -3.70
C ASN A 39 1.35 17.57 -5.23
N ARG A 40 0.48 16.77 -5.85
CA ARG A 40 0.38 16.66 -7.31
C ARG A 40 -0.44 17.82 -7.90
N PRO A 41 -0.10 18.28 -9.12
CA PRO A 41 -0.90 19.26 -9.83
C PRO A 41 -2.29 18.69 -10.18
N LEU A 42 -3.31 19.54 -10.24
CA LEU A 42 -4.68 19.14 -10.56
C LEU A 42 -4.81 18.58 -11.99
N THR A 43 -4.02 19.12 -12.93
CA THR A 43 -4.06 18.75 -14.34
C THR A 43 -2.85 17.92 -14.73
N ILE A 44 -3.07 16.80 -15.43
CA ILE A 44 -2.02 15.95 -15.98
C ILE A 44 -1.84 16.27 -17.45
N TYR A 45 -0.60 16.57 -17.85
CA TYR A 45 -0.24 16.90 -19.24
C TYR A 45 0.49 15.73 -19.92
N LYS A 46 0.68 15.84 -21.24
CA LYS A 46 1.39 14.84 -22.04
C LYS A 46 2.83 14.58 -21.55
N ASP A 47 3.47 15.60 -21.00
CA ASP A 47 4.87 15.53 -20.56
C ASP A 47 5.02 15.08 -19.10
N ASP A 48 3.93 14.69 -18.44
CA ASP A 48 3.95 14.19 -17.07
C ASP A 48 4.81 12.92 -16.95
N VAL A 49 5.80 12.95 -16.06
CA VAL A 49 6.81 11.90 -15.95
C VAL A 49 6.20 10.62 -15.36
N ASP A 50 5.46 10.74 -14.26
CA ASP A 50 4.83 9.62 -13.55
C ASP A 50 3.89 8.84 -14.49
N LEU A 51 3.01 9.56 -15.21
CA LEU A 51 2.07 8.97 -16.16
C LEU A 51 2.82 8.25 -17.30
N ASN A 52 3.85 8.89 -17.85
CA ASN A 52 4.61 8.32 -18.96
C ASN A 52 5.38 7.06 -18.55
N GLU A 53 5.91 7.01 -17.34
CA GLU A 53 6.53 5.80 -16.78
C GLU A 53 5.51 4.68 -16.60
N GLU A 54 4.33 4.98 -16.06
CA GLU A 54 3.26 3.99 -15.93
C GLU A 54 2.83 3.41 -17.30
N LEU A 55 2.64 4.26 -18.31
CA LEU A 55 2.21 3.84 -19.65
C LEU A 55 3.25 2.98 -20.39
N LYS A 56 4.55 3.25 -20.15
CA LYS A 56 5.66 2.42 -20.64
C LYS A 56 5.70 1.07 -19.93
N SER A 57 5.39 1.03 -18.63
CA SER A 57 5.41 -0.19 -17.83
C SER A 57 4.27 -1.17 -18.18
N LYS A 58 3.19 -0.69 -18.81
CA LYS A 58 2.00 -1.49 -19.13
C LYS A 58 2.31 -2.56 -20.19
N GLU A 59 2.21 -3.82 -19.80
CA GLU A 59 2.34 -4.96 -20.72
C GLU A 59 1.13 -5.05 -21.65
N ARG A 60 1.41 -5.27 -22.94
CA ARG A 60 0.41 -5.36 -24.01
C ARG A 60 0.48 -6.76 -24.60
N TRP A 61 -0.65 -7.48 -24.55
CA TRP A 61 -0.71 -8.91 -24.89
C TRP A 61 -0.28 -9.25 -26.32
N ASN A 62 -0.42 -8.29 -27.25
CA ASN A 62 -0.14 -8.44 -28.68
C ASN A 62 1.07 -7.63 -29.15
N ASP A 63 1.96 -7.22 -28.24
CA ASP A 63 3.14 -6.45 -28.64
C ASP A 63 4.25 -7.37 -29.16
N PRO A 64 4.61 -7.33 -30.46
CA PRO A 64 5.67 -8.16 -31.02
C PRO A 64 7.05 -7.82 -30.45
N ALA A 65 7.25 -6.62 -29.91
CA ALA A 65 8.50 -6.26 -29.25
C ALA A 65 8.73 -7.04 -27.94
N THR A 66 7.66 -7.54 -27.31
CA THR A 66 7.73 -8.26 -26.03
C THR A 66 8.71 -9.43 -26.05
N THR A 67 8.89 -10.09 -27.19
CA THR A 67 9.83 -11.21 -27.35
C THR A 67 11.30 -10.78 -27.34
N PHE A 68 11.57 -9.53 -27.71
CA PHE A 68 12.91 -8.95 -27.77
C PHE A 68 13.32 -8.24 -26.47
N LEU A 69 12.36 -7.85 -25.63
CA LEU A 69 12.66 -7.23 -24.33
C LEU A 69 13.26 -8.27 -23.36
N THR A 70 14.54 -8.11 -23.04
CA THR A 70 15.32 -9.04 -22.19
C THR A 70 15.09 -8.86 -20.69
N LYS A 71 14.55 -7.70 -20.26
CA LYS A 71 14.44 -7.36 -18.84
C LYS A 71 13.06 -6.80 -18.52
N LYS A 72 12.23 -7.63 -17.89
CA LYS A 72 10.96 -7.17 -17.29
C LYS A 72 11.26 -6.53 -15.94
N GLU A 73 10.87 -5.27 -15.76
CA GLU A 73 10.96 -4.60 -14.47
C GLU A 73 9.91 -5.19 -13.51
N LYS A 74 10.34 -6.15 -12.68
CA LYS A 74 9.50 -6.65 -11.59
C LYS A 74 9.55 -5.64 -10.45
N LYS A 75 8.38 -5.19 -9.97
CA LYS A 75 8.27 -4.44 -8.71
C LYS A 75 8.95 -5.25 -7.61
N LYS A 76 10.09 -4.76 -7.11
CA LYS A 76 10.86 -5.42 -6.05
C LYS A 76 10.10 -5.25 -4.74
N SER A 77 9.43 -6.30 -4.28
CA SER A 77 8.93 -6.35 -2.90
C SER A 77 10.04 -6.90 -2.01
N ASN A 78 10.35 -6.21 -0.91
CA ASN A 78 11.32 -6.70 0.08
C ASN A 78 10.79 -7.88 0.91
N GLN A 79 9.52 -8.25 0.74
CA GLN A 79 8.90 -9.38 1.43
C GLN A 79 8.96 -10.66 0.57
N PRO A 80 9.24 -11.82 1.19
CA PRO A 80 9.17 -13.11 0.50
C PRO A 80 7.74 -13.39 0.02
N LYS A 81 7.63 -14.03 -1.14
CA LYS A 81 6.36 -14.49 -1.71
C LYS A 81 6.23 -16.00 -1.55
N TYR A 82 5.01 -16.48 -1.45
CA TYR A 82 4.71 -17.91 -1.48
C TYR A 82 5.19 -18.55 -2.80
N LYS A 83 5.76 -19.76 -2.70
CA LYS A 83 6.36 -20.51 -3.82
C LYS A 83 5.79 -21.93 -3.99
N GLY A 84 4.74 -22.29 -3.24
CA GLY A 84 4.14 -23.62 -3.29
C GLY A 84 3.09 -23.77 -4.41
N PRO A 85 2.26 -24.84 -4.37
CA PRO A 85 1.22 -25.11 -5.37
C PRO A 85 0.21 -23.95 -5.50
N PRO A 86 -0.46 -23.81 -6.67
CA PRO A 86 -1.37 -22.71 -6.93
C PRO A 86 -2.49 -22.64 -5.87
N PRO A 87 -2.70 -21.47 -5.24
CA PRO A 87 -3.74 -21.31 -4.23
C PRO A 87 -5.15 -21.40 -4.83
N PRO A 88 -6.16 -21.79 -4.03
CA PRO A 88 -7.54 -21.66 -4.45
C PRO A 88 -7.90 -20.18 -4.70
N PRO A 89 -8.84 -19.91 -5.62
CA PRO A 89 -9.29 -18.54 -5.88
C PRO A 89 -9.94 -17.97 -4.62
N ASN A 90 -9.56 -16.75 -4.24
CA ASN A 90 -10.19 -16.02 -3.15
C ASN A 90 -10.89 -14.78 -3.68
N ARG A 91 -11.89 -14.31 -2.94
CA ARG A 91 -12.75 -13.18 -3.35
C ARG A 91 -11.99 -11.86 -3.61
N PHE A 92 -10.77 -11.73 -3.10
CA PHE A 92 -9.99 -10.50 -3.14
C PHE A 92 -8.71 -10.62 -3.98
N ASP A 93 -8.49 -11.76 -4.65
CA ASP A 93 -7.27 -12.10 -5.38
C ASP A 93 -5.95 -11.87 -4.60
N ILE A 94 -6.00 -11.97 -3.27
CA ILE A 94 -4.83 -11.74 -2.40
C ILE A 94 -3.94 -12.99 -2.40
N PRO A 95 -2.64 -12.90 -2.73
CA PRO A 95 -1.76 -14.06 -2.66
C PRO A 95 -1.59 -14.54 -1.22
N PRO A 96 -1.45 -15.85 -0.98
CA PRO A 96 -1.19 -16.38 0.34
C PRO A 96 0.15 -15.88 0.90
N GLY A 97 0.25 -15.89 2.23
CA GLY A 97 1.49 -15.54 2.92
C GLY A 97 2.62 -16.50 2.57
N TYR A 98 3.87 -16.02 2.66
CA TYR A 98 5.05 -16.80 2.26
C TYR A 98 5.24 -18.13 3.00
N ARG A 99 4.62 -18.28 4.18
CA ARG A 99 4.67 -19.46 5.06
C ARG A 99 3.47 -20.40 4.89
N TRP A 100 2.53 -20.06 4.02
CA TRP A 100 1.39 -20.94 3.77
C TRP A 100 1.90 -22.27 3.18
N ASP A 101 1.35 -23.40 3.62
CA ASP A 101 1.84 -24.75 3.27
C ASP A 101 1.10 -25.35 2.06
N GLY A 102 0.13 -24.62 1.50
CA GLY A 102 -0.65 -25.08 0.35
C GLY A 102 -1.78 -26.06 0.68
N VAL A 103 -2.04 -26.28 1.98
CA VAL A 103 -3.17 -27.06 2.52
C VAL A 103 -4.28 -26.10 3.00
#